data_AF-A0A7D6A4E7-F1
#
_entry.id   AF-A0A7D6A4E7-F1
#
_cell.length_a   1.000
_cell.length_b   1.000
_cell.length_c   1.000
_cell.angle_alpha   90.00
_cell.angle_beta   90.00
_cell.angle_gamma   90.00
#
_symmetry.space_group_name_H-M   'P 1'
#
loop_
_entity.id
_entity.type
_entity.pdbx_description
1 polymer ?
#
loop_
_entity_poly.entity_id
_entity_poly.type
_entity_poly.pdbx_seq_one_letter_code
_entity_poly.pdbx_strand_id
1 'polypeptide(L)' 'MIYTTGTVSTVSGSAIVSGTGTKWTVNNPAIRAGTLILIKNGNMNYPYMVDRVNSDTELVISQPATFTVKNTSYSINLT' A
#
# COMPACT_ATOMS: atom_id res chain seq x y z
N MET A 1 -14.09 -2.30 6.51
CA MET A 1 -14.23 -2.14 5.04
C MET A 1 -12.89 -2.49 4.40
N ILE A 2 -12.86 -3.17 3.24
CA ILE A 2 -11.59 -3.49 2.56
C ILE A 2 -11.43 -2.56 1.34
N TYR A 3 -10.30 -1.88 1.26
CA TYR A 3 -9.94 -1.05 0.09
C TYR A 3 -9.00 -1.83 -0.83
N THR A 4 -9.32 -1.88 -2.12
CA THR A 4 -8.55 -2.61 -3.15
C THR A 4 -8.45 -1.85 -4.48
N THR A 5 -8.79 -0.56 -4.51
CA THR A 5 -8.82 0.22 -5.76
C THR A 5 -7.40 0.47 -6.26
N GLY A 6 -7.16 0.19 -7.55
CA GLY A 6 -5.86 0.38 -8.18
C GLY A 6 -4.86 -0.74 -7.90
N THR A 7 -3.60 -0.50 -8.24
CA THR A 7 -2.49 -1.43 -8.02
C THR A 7 -1.32 -0.70 -7.35
N VAL A 8 -0.38 -1.46 -6.80
CA VAL A 8 0.82 -0.92 -6.18
C VAL A 8 2.09 -1.52 -6.77
N SER A 9 3.19 -0.80 -6.62
CA SER A 9 4.54 -1.24 -6.93
C SER A 9 5.46 -0.96 -5.75
N THR A 10 6.46 -1.82 -5.57
CA THR A 10 7.52 -1.65 -4.56
C THR A 10 8.88 -1.85 -5.22
N VAL A 11 9.92 -1.31 -4.59
CA VAL A 11 11.32 -1.58 -4.92
C VAL A 11 11.98 -2.16 -3.67
N SER A 12 12.68 -3.29 -3.81
CA SER A 12 13.40 -3.90 -2.70
C SER A 12 14.39 -2.91 -2.08
N GLY A 13 14.36 -2.80 -0.75
CA GLY A 13 15.16 -1.83 0.01
C GLY A 13 14.54 -0.42 0.12
N SER A 14 13.38 -0.16 -0.49
CA SER A 14 12.65 1.11 -0.37
C SER A 14 11.40 0.96 0.51
N ALA A 15 11.11 1.99 1.30
CA ALA A 15 9.85 2.11 2.06
C ALA A 15 8.75 2.83 1.26
N ILE A 16 9.02 3.27 0.04
CA ILE A 16 8.03 3.92 -0.81
C ILE A 16 7.19 2.87 -1.54
N VAL A 17 5.88 3.04 -1.48
CA VAL A 17 4.91 2.29 -2.28
C VAL A 17 4.28 3.26 -3.27
N SER A 18 4.46 2.97 -4.55
CA SER A 18 3.83 3.73 -5.64
C SER A 18 2.51 3.07 -6.03
N GLY A 19 1.44 3.85 -6.07
CA GLY A 19 0.12 3.43 -6.51
C GLY A 19 -0.14 3.80 -7.97
N THR A 20 -0.98 3.03 -8.66
CA THR A 20 -1.55 3.38 -9.98
C THR A 20 -3.06 3.21 -9.92
N GLY A 21 -3.80 4.29 -10.23
CA GLY A 21 -5.27 4.30 -10.13
C GLY A 21 -5.81 4.25 -8.69
N THR A 22 -4.93 4.37 -7.70
CA THR A 22 -5.26 4.47 -6.28
C THR A 22 -5.80 5.86 -5.95
N LYS A 23 -6.51 5.98 -4.82
CA LYS A 23 -7.18 7.19 -4.33
C LYS A 23 -7.10 7.27 -2.80
N TRP A 24 -5.88 7.29 -2.26
CA TRP A 24 -5.64 7.11 -0.83
C TRP A 24 -6.06 8.28 0.06
N THR A 25 -6.02 9.51 -0.45
CA THR A 25 -6.31 10.72 0.34
C THR A 25 -7.79 11.06 0.39
N VAL A 26 -8.58 10.59 -0.58
CA VAL A 26 -10.01 10.90 -0.73
C VAL A 26 -10.94 9.76 -0.27
N ASN A 27 -10.41 8.74 0.41
CA ASN A 27 -11.19 7.59 0.85
C ASN A 27 -11.94 7.84 2.19
N ASN A 28 -13.10 7.21 2.38
CA ASN A 28 -13.86 7.25 3.65
C ASN A 28 -14.28 5.83 4.08
N PRO A 29 -13.78 5.31 5.23
CA PRO A 29 -12.84 5.94 6.16
C PRO A 29 -11.44 6.17 5.55
N ALA A 30 -10.76 7.23 6.00
CA ALA A 30 -9.46 7.62 5.44
C ALA A 30 -8.36 6.59 5.73
N ILE A 31 -7.53 6.31 4.72
CA ILE A 31 -6.28 5.58 4.88
C ILE A 31 -5.29 6.51 5.60
N ARG A 32 -4.69 6.04 6.70
CA ARG A 32 -3.83 6.84 7.57
C ARG A 32 -2.66 6.04 8.13
N ALA A 33 -1.74 6.72 8.79
CA ALA A 33 -0.68 6.07 9.56
C ALA A 33 -1.27 5.03 10.53
N GLY A 34 -0.61 3.87 10.64
CA GLY A 34 -1.05 2.75 11.46
C GLY A 34 -2.07 1.83 10.77
N THR A 35 -2.48 2.07 9.53
CA THR A 35 -3.37 1.15 8.81
C THR A 35 -2.58 -0.04 8.25
N LEU A 36 -3.12 -1.26 8.35
CA LEU A 36 -2.51 -2.46 7.77
C LEU A 36 -2.73 -2.49 6.25
N ILE A 37 -1.65 -2.57 5.49
CA ILE A 37 -1.64 -2.84 4.05
C ILE A 37 -1.04 -4.23 3.78
N LEU A 38 -1.70 -5.02 2.93
CA LEU A 38 -1.23 -6.30 2.44
C LEU A 38 -0.85 -6.17 0.97
N ILE A 39 0.44 -6.27 0.65
CA ILE A 39 0.95 -6.18 -0.73
C ILE A 39 1.20 -7.59 -1.26
N LYS A 40 0.70 -7.93 -2.45
CA LYS A 40 0.95 -9.24 -3.05
C LYS A 40 2.30 -9.35 -3.72
N ASN A 41 3.00 -10.45 -3.45
CA ASN A 41 4.09 -10.93 -4.30
C ASN A 41 3.77 -12.39 -4.69
N GLY A 42 3.45 -12.60 -5.97
CA GLY A 42 2.81 -13.83 -6.44
C GLY A 42 1.48 -14.07 -5.71
N ASN A 43 1.33 -15.26 -5.11
CA ASN A 43 0.13 -15.67 -4.39
C ASN A 43 0.17 -15.35 -2.89
N MET A 44 1.26 -14.79 -2.38
CA MET A 44 1.44 -14.47 -0.96
C MET A 44 1.14 -13.00 -0.66
N ASN A 45 0.52 -12.75 0.50
CA ASN A 45 0.30 -11.41 1.04
C ASN A 45 1.42 -11.06 2.03
N TYR A 46 2.03 -9.90 1.86
CA TYR A 46 3.06 -9.39 2.75
C TYR A 46 2.51 -8.20 3.54
N PRO A 47 2.42 -8.29 4.88
CA PRO A 47 1.86 -7.24 5.71
C PRO A 47 2.87 -6.12 5.96
N TYR A 48 2.39 -4.89 5.88
CA TYR A 48 3.10 -3.69 6.31
C TYR A 48 2.14 -2.74 7.01
N MET A 49 2.67 -1.89 7.88
CA MET A 49 1.92 -0.76 8.41
C MET A 49 2.16 0.44 7.51
N VAL A 50 1.12 1.20 7.19
CA VAL A 50 1.27 2.51 6.56
C VAL A 50 1.89 3.46 7.61
N ASP A 51 3.02 4.07 7.28
CA ASP A 51 3.63 5.13 8.09
C ASP A 51 3.03 6.49 7.72
N ARG A 52 2.87 6.76 6.41
CA ARG A 52 2.37 8.03 5.90
C ARG A 52 1.71 7.86 4.54
N VAL A 53 0.70 8.67 4.25
CA VAL A 53 0.12 8.81 2.89
C VAL A 53 0.56 10.18 2.37
N ASN A 54 1.37 10.20 1.31
CA ASN A 54 1.89 11.43 0.71
C ASN A 54 0.95 11.99 -0.36
N SER A 55 0.32 11.11 -1.13
CA SER A 55 -0.64 11.47 -2.18
C SER A 55 -1.59 10.30 -2.47
N ASP A 56 -2.51 10.47 -3.43
CA ASP A 56 -3.38 9.39 -3.89
C ASP A 56 -2.60 8.20 -4.46
N THR A 57 -1.35 8.39 -4.88
CA THR A 57 -0.51 7.39 -5.56
C THR A 57 0.85 7.20 -4.90
N GLU A 58 1.08 7.76 -3.70
CA GLU A 58 2.32 7.53 -2.96
C GLU A 58 2.05 7.43 -1.45
N LEU A 59 2.55 6.35 -0.86
CA LEU A 59 2.57 6.16 0.59
C LEU A 59 3.91 5.58 1.03
N VAL A 60 4.21 5.74 2.31
CA VAL A 60 5.38 5.19 2.98
C VAL A 60 4.92 4.07 3.91
N ILE A 61 5.60 2.92 3.86
CA ILE A 61 5.39 1.80 4.77
C ILE A 61 6.42 1.79 5.90
N SER A 62 6.06 1.18 7.03
CA SER A 62 6.82 1.20 8.29
C SER A 62 8.22 0.58 8.23
N GLN A 63 8.50 -0.20 7.19
CA GLN A 63 9.81 -0.79 6.94
C GLN A 63 10.01 -0.98 5.43
N PRO A 64 11.26 -0.96 4.93
CA PRO A 64 11.52 -1.20 3.52
C PRO A 64 10.95 -2.55 3.02
N ALA A 65 10.39 -2.56 1.81
CA ALA A 65 9.97 -3.78 1.17
C ALA A 65 11.18 -4.68 0.89
N THR A 66 11.03 -6.00 1.03
CA THR A 66 12.11 -6.97 0.76
C THR A 66 12.07 -7.49 -0.69
N PHE A 67 11.11 -7.04 -1.49
CA PHE A 67 10.89 -7.47 -2.86
C PHE A 67 10.50 -6.31 -3.77
N THR A 68 10.77 -6.49 -5.06
CA THR A 68 10.33 -5.60 -6.13
C THR A 68 9.16 -6.25 -6.85
N VAL A 69 8.02 -5.58 -6.88
CA VAL A 69 6.84 -5.97 -7.68
C VAL A 69 6.32 -4.74 -8.43
N LYS A 70 5.73 -4.96 -9.59
CA LYS A 70 5.12 -3.91 -10.40
C LYS A 70 3.63 -4.19 -10.59
N ASN A 71 2.81 -3.17 -10.39
CA ASN A 71 1.36 -3.17 -10.63
C ASN A 71 0.65 -4.40 -10.03
N THR A 72 1.02 -4.78 -8.81
CA THR A 72 0.42 -5.90 -8.09
C THR A 72 -0.86 -5.48 -7.36
N SER A 73 -1.74 -6.44 -7.09
CA SER A 73 -2.90 -6.22 -6.23
C SER A 73 -2.49 -6.08 -4.77
N TYR A 74 -3.31 -5.40 -3.99
CA TYR A 74 -3.12 -5.23 -2.56
C TYR A 74 -4.48 -5.07 -1.87
N SER A 75 -4.48 -5.07 -0.54
CA SER A 75 -5.65 -4.69 0.23
C SER A 75 -5.27 -3.88 1.46
N ILE A 76 -6.14 -2.96 1.87
CA ILE A 76 -6.02 -2.22 3.12
C ILE A 76 -7.27 -2.48 3.94
N ASN A 77 -7.08 -2.90 5.20
CA ASN A 77 -8.19 -3.08 6.12
C ASN A 77 -8.49 -1.74 6.81
N LEU A 78 -9.68 -1.22 6.56
CA LEU A 78 -10.15 0.02 7.12
C LEU A 78 -11.16 -0.24 8.24
N THR A 79 -10.84 0.27 9.42
CA THR A 79 -11.69 0.31 10.61
C THR A 79 -12.11 1.73 10.92
#